data_AF-A0A9Q3KAL6-F1
#
_entry.id   AF-A0A9Q3KAL6-F1
#
_cell.length_a   1.000
_cell.length_b   1.000
_cell.length_c   1.000
_cell.angle_alpha   90.00
_cell.angle_beta   90.00
_cell.angle_gamma   90.00
#
_symmetry.space_group_name_H-M   'P 1'
#
loop_
_entity.id
_entity.type
_entity.pdbx_description
1 polymer ?
#
loop_
_entity_poly.entity_id
_entity_poly.type
_entity_poly.pdbx_seq_one_letter_code
_entity_poly.pdbx_strand_id
1 'polypeptide(L)'
;MPKQISVVSSVKDTYKDEFVSNQLVEAQSNPSLSPKMRNDLIDVLYTYNNAFASDNEPLGAIKGHEVDITLNIDRPYPPVLRRPAYPASPRAREALEKHIQELIQLGVLRKVGHNEEVCSPVCVIHNGNLFDMGIIKYAKVMPCTRFLYICVV
;
A
#
# COMPACT_ATOMS: atom_id res chain seq x y z
N MET A 1 25.40 3.92 48.52
CA MET A 1 24.98 4.98 47.57
C MET A 1 25.00 4.40 46.17
N PRO A 2 23.86 4.24 45.48
CA PRO A 2 23.88 3.83 44.08
C PRO A 2 24.02 5.05 43.16
N LYS A 3 24.94 4.96 42.19
CA LYS A 3 25.19 5.96 41.14
C LYS A 3 23.98 6.06 40.21
N GLN A 4 23.51 7.28 39.95
CA GLN A 4 22.49 7.56 38.94
C GLN A 4 23.05 7.36 37.53
N ILE A 5 22.29 6.65 36.70
CA ILE A 5 22.57 6.42 35.26
C ILE A 5 21.80 7.49 34.48
N SER A 6 22.50 8.50 33.95
CA SER A 6 21.93 9.64 33.22
C SER A 6 22.02 9.50 31.68
N VAL A 7 22.25 8.29 31.17
CA VAL A 7 22.60 8.07 29.75
C VAL A 7 21.37 7.78 28.85
N VAL A 8 20.19 7.56 29.45
CA VAL A 8 19.00 7.11 28.70
C VAL A 8 18.25 8.25 28.01
N SER A 9 18.36 9.49 28.50
CA SER A 9 17.67 10.65 27.89
C SER A 9 18.32 11.12 26.60
N SER A 10 19.66 11.16 26.54
CA SER A 10 20.40 11.70 25.40
C SER A 10 20.24 10.91 24.10
N VAL A 11 19.91 9.62 24.19
CA VAL A 11 19.75 8.74 23.01
C VAL A 11 18.39 8.91 22.34
N LYS A 12 17.34 9.21 23.12
CA LYS A 12 15.98 9.38 22.58
C LYS A 12 15.84 10.65 21.73
N ASP A 13 16.55 11.71 22.12
CA ASP A 13 16.53 12.99 21.41
C ASP A 13 17.18 12.86 20.03
N THR A 14 18.25 12.05 19.90
CA THR A 14 18.96 11.84 18.63
C THR A 14 18.07 11.21 17.55
N TYR A 15 17.25 10.22 17.89
CA TYR A 15 16.34 9.58 16.93
C TYR A 15 15.15 10.47 16.54
N LYS A 16 14.70 11.33 17.46
CA LYS A 16 13.64 12.30 17.19
C LYS A 16 14.13 13.39 16.23
N ASP A 17 15.36 13.84 16.39
CA ASP A 17 15.98 14.81 15.48
C ASP A 17 16.14 14.23 14.07
N GLU A 18 16.56 12.97 13.97
CA GLU A 18 16.65 12.24 12.70
C GLU A 18 15.26 12.07 12.03
N PHE A 19 14.23 11.76 12.81
CA PHE A 19 12.85 11.71 12.31
C PHE A 19 12.39 13.05 11.73
N VAL A 20 12.69 14.16 12.41
CA VAL A 20 12.35 15.50 11.93
C VAL A 20 13.13 15.82 10.64
N SER A 21 14.42 15.48 10.59
CA SER A 21 15.29 15.80 9.45
C SER A 21 15.09 14.91 8.23
N ASN A 22 14.48 13.74 8.38
CA ASN A 22 14.30 12.80 7.28
C ASN A 22 12.83 12.70 6.84
N GLN A 23 11.88 12.65 7.78
CA GLN A 23 10.46 12.43 7.47
C GLN A 23 9.60 13.70 7.47
N LEU A 24 10.02 14.75 8.17
CA LEU A 24 9.24 16.00 8.27
C LEU A 24 9.83 17.17 7.46
N VAL A 25 10.80 16.92 6.57
CA VAL A 25 11.46 17.95 5.76
C VAL A 25 10.47 18.68 4.86
N GLU A 26 9.59 17.92 4.22
CA GLU A 26 8.58 18.44 3.30
C GLU A 26 7.27 18.81 4.02
N ALA A 27 7.16 18.53 5.32
CA ALA A 27 5.96 18.76 6.08
C ALA A 27 5.73 20.27 6.30
N GLN A 28 4.62 20.79 5.75
CA GLN A 28 4.22 22.17 5.98
C GLN A 28 3.41 22.27 7.27
N SER A 29 4.01 22.83 8.32
CA SER A 29 3.31 23.18 9.55
C SER A 29 2.69 24.58 9.44
N ASN A 30 1.54 24.79 10.09
CA ASN A 30 0.92 26.11 10.16
C ASN A 30 1.88 27.15 10.80
N PRO A 31 2.18 28.29 10.12
CA PRO A 31 3.12 29.30 10.63
C PRO A 31 2.64 30.02 11.89
N SER A 32 1.35 29.94 12.24
CA SER A 32 0.79 30.55 13.46
C SER A 32 0.97 29.68 14.72
N LEU A 33 1.55 28.49 14.61
CA LEU A 33 1.79 27.61 15.76
C LEU A 33 2.91 28.17 16.66
N SER A 34 2.65 28.19 17.97
CA SER A 34 3.70 28.50 18.93
C SER A 34 4.80 27.42 18.92
N PRO A 35 6.05 27.77 19.28
CA PRO A 35 7.14 26.79 19.31
C PRO A 35 6.85 25.59 20.21
N LYS A 36 6.14 25.83 21.32
CA LYS A 36 5.73 24.78 22.25
C LYS A 36 4.75 23.80 21.61
N MET A 37 3.69 24.31 20.98
CA MET A 37 2.69 23.47 20.29
C MET A 37 3.29 22.68 19.14
N ARG A 38 4.28 23.25 18.43
CA ARG A 38 5.00 22.55 17.38
C ARG A 38 5.79 21.37 17.94
N ASN A 39 6.47 21.55 19.06
CA ASN A 39 7.20 20.47 19.72
C ASN A 39 6.24 19.37 20.21
N ASP A 40 5.13 19.76 20.85
CA ASP A 40 4.10 18.82 21.29
C ASP A 40 3.53 18.00 20.12
N LEU A 41 3.34 18.62 18.95
CA LEU A 41 2.91 17.94 17.74
C LEU A 41 3.95 16.93 17.23
N ILE A 42 5.22 17.33 17.18
CA ILE A 42 6.31 16.43 16.78
C ILE A 42 6.42 15.26 17.75
N ASP A 43 6.23 15.49 19.04
CA ASP A 43 6.20 14.43 20.06
C ASP A 43 5.11 13.40 19.78
N VAL A 44 3.89 13.84 19.45
CA VAL A 44 2.79 12.94 19.09
C VAL A 44 3.10 12.17 17.80
N LEU A 45 3.56 12.86 16.76
CA LEU A 45 3.89 12.23 15.47
C LEU A 45 5.00 11.18 15.62
N TYR A 46 6.03 11.50 16.41
CA TYR A 46 7.13 10.57 16.69
C TYR A 46 6.64 9.37 17.52
N THR A 47 5.81 9.63 18.55
CA THR A 47 5.27 8.57 19.43
C THR A 47 4.44 7.54 18.65
N TYR A 48 3.71 7.99 17.63
CA TYR A 48 2.85 7.16 16.80
C TYR A 48 3.38 6.97 15.37
N ASN A 49 4.68 7.10 15.15
CA ASN A 49 5.26 7.04 13.79
C ASN A 49 4.90 5.74 13.03
N ASN A 50 4.85 4.61 13.73
CA ASN A 50 4.50 3.30 13.17
C ASN A 50 3.02 3.18 12.76
N ALA A 51 2.16 4.12 13.13
CA ALA A 51 0.76 4.15 12.71
C ALA A 51 0.58 4.80 11.32
N PHE A 52 1.61 5.47 10.81
CA PHE A 52 1.61 6.11 9.51
C PHE A 52 2.35 5.26 8.48
N ALA A 53 1.96 5.38 7.21
CA ALA A 53 2.71 4.79 6.11
C ALA A 53 4.10 5.45 6.02
N SER A 54 5.12 4.65 5.76
CA SER A 54 6.50 5.12 5.53
C SER A 54 7.03 4.61 4.20
N ASP A 55 8.15 5.14 3.73
CA ASP A 55 8.76 4.68 2.47
C ASP A 55 9.14 3.19 2.50
N ASN A 56 9.48 2.66 3.68
CA ASN A 56 9.83 1.25 3.88
C ASN A 56 8.62 0.35 4.07
N GLU A 57 7.56 0.87 4.72
CA GLU A 57 6.30 0.17 4.97
C GLU A 57 5.12 1.05 4.51
N PRO A 58 4.89 1.17 3.19
CA PRO A 58 3.83 2.03 2.67
C PRO A 58 2.44 1.40 2.84
N LEU A 59 2.39 0.08 3.01
CA LEU A 59 1.17 -0.69 3.19
C LEU A 59 1.25 -1.45 4.51
N GLY A 60 0.34 -1.13 5.44
CA GLY A 60 0.24 -1.83 6.72
C GLY A 60 -0.23 -3.27 6.51
N ALA A 61 0.68 -4.24 6.54
CA ALA A 61 0.33 -5.64 6.48
C ALA A 61 -0.02 -6.16 7.89
N ILE A 62 -1.27 -6.54 8.10
CA ILE A 62 -1.69 -7.19 9.35
C ILE A 62 -1.17 -8.64 9.33
N LYS A 63 -0.09 -8.90 10.07
CA LYS A 63 0.47 -10.24 10.23
C LYS A 63 -0.51 -11.14 10.98
N GLY A 64 -0.77 -12.34 10.46
CA GLY A 64 -1.61 -13.35 11.11
C GLY A 64 -3.10 -13.29 10.76
N HIS A 65 -3.51 -12.46 9.79
CA HIS A 65 -4.87 -12.44 9.25
C HIS A 65 -4.90 -12.90 7.80
N GLU A 66 -4.25 -14.03 7.53
CA GLU A 66 -4.33 -14.70 6.22
C GLU A 66 -5.76 -15.16 5.99
N VAL A 67 -6.35 -14.75 4.87
CA VAL A 67 -7.73 -15.09 4.51
C VAL A 67 -7.69 -16.24 3.53
N ASP A 68 -8.23 -17.40 3.93
CA ASP A 68 -8.53 -18.48 3.01
C ASP A 68 -9.92 -18.24 2.40
N ILE A 69 -9.95 -18.00 1.08
CA ILE A 69 -11.18 -17.76 0.33
C ILE A 69 -11.49 -19.01 -0.48
N THR A 70 -12.41 -19.84 0.04
CA THR A 70 -12.89 -21.02 -0.67
C THR A 70 -13.95 -20.65 -1.70
N LEU A 71 -13.82 -21.15 -2.93
CA LEU A 71 -14.84 -21.00 -3.96
C LEU A 71 -15.98 -22.00 -3.71
N ASN A 72 -17.23 -21.56 -3.94
CA ASN A 72 -18.42 -22.43 -3.83
C ASN A 72 -18.59 -23.38 -5.03
N ILE A 73 -17.56 -23.55 -5.85
CA ILE A 73 -17.59 -24.37 -7.07
C ILE A 73 -16.36 -25.27 -7.10
N ASP A 74 -16.58 -26.51 -7.53
CA ASP A 74 -15.50 -27.48 -7.68
C ASP A 74 -14.89 -27.44 -9.09
N ARG A 75 -13.69 -28.00 -9.22
CA ARG A 75 -13.03 -28.16 -10.52
C ARG A 75 -13.76 -29.20 -11.37
N PRO A 76 -13.78 -29.04 -12.71
CA PRO A 76 -13.13 -27.98 -13.48
C PRO A 76 -13.91 -26.65 -13.40
N TYR A 77 -13.18 -25.55 -13.20
CA TYR A 77 -13.79 -24.23 -13.14
C TYR A 77 -14.43 -23.82 -14.47
N PRO A 78 -15.55 -23.09 -14.45
CA PRO A 78 -16.23 -22.67 -15.67
C PRO A 78 -15.33 -21.75 -16.50
N PRO A 79 -15.38 -21.84 -17.85
CA PRO A 79 -14.55 -21.02 -18.75
C PRO A 79 -14.67 -19.52 -18.53
N VAL A 80 -15.78 -19.07 -17.94
CA VAL A 80 -16.01 -17.67 -17.60
C VAL A 80 -15.01 -17.11 -16.59
N LEU A 81 -14.36 -17.98 -15.80
CA LEU A 81 -13.26 -17.63 -14.89
C LEU A 81 -11.90 -17.63 -15.60
N ARG A 82 -11.82 -17.96 -16.89
CA ARG A 82 -10.59 -17.95 -17.70
C ARG A 82 -10.71 -16.96 -18.85
N ARG A 83 -10.82 -15.68 -18.51
CA ARG A 83 -10.93 -14.63 -19.54
C ARG A 83 -9.56 -14.08 -19.91
N PRO A 84 -9.29 -13.89 -21.21
CA PRO A 84 -8.07 -13.20 -21.64
C PRO A 84 -8.13 -11.74 -21.17
N ALA A 85 -6.95 -11.13 -21.02
CA ALA A 85 -6.85 -9.70 -20.78
C ALA A 85 -7.45 -8.89 -21.93
N TYR A 86 -8.03 -7.74 -21.62
CA TYR A 86 -8.45 -6.81 -22.67
C TYR A 86 -7.21 -6.22 -23.35
N PRO A 87 -7.27 -5.93 -24.65
CA PRO A 87 -6.19 -5.22 -25.32
C PRO A 87 -6.03 -3.83 -24.70
N ALA A 88 -4.79 -3.48 -24.37
CA ALA A 88 -4.42 -2.16 -23.87
C ALA A 88 -3.56 -1.43 -24.91
N SER A 89 -3.61 -0.09 -24.89
CA SER A 89 -2.73 0.71 -25.74
C SER A 89 -1.26 0.56 -25.31
N PRO A 90 -0.27 0.77 -26.20
CA PRO A 90 1.14 0.67 -25.84
C PRO A 90 1.52 1.55 -24.65
N ARG A 91 1.03 2.80 -24.65
CA ARG A 91 1.21 3.77 -23.55
C ARG A 91 0.64 3.26 -22.23
N ALA A 92 -0.59 2.74 -22.26
CA ALA A 92 -1.24 2.21 -21.05
C ALA A 92 -0.50 0.98 -20.50
N ARG A 93 0.03 0.14 -21.38
CA ARG A 93 0.82 -1.03 -20.98
C ARG A 93 2.11 -0.63 -20.29
N GLU A 94 2.83 0.36 -20.81
CA GLU A 94 4.06 0.88 -20.19
C GLU A 94 3.81 1.50 -18.81
N ALA A 95 2.71 2.26 -18.66
CA ALA A 95 2.32 2.82 -17.37
C ALA A 95 1.96 1.72 -16.36
N LEU A 96 1.12 0.77 -16.77
CA LEU A 96 0.75 -0.37 -15.93
C LEU A 96 1.96 -1.21 -15.51
N GLU A 97 2.92 -1.41 -16.39
CA GLU A 97 4.10 -2.23 -16.09
C GLU A 97 4.93 -1.63 -14.94
N LYS A 98 5.06 -0.31 -14.87
CA LYS A 98 5.72 0.37 -13.74
C LYS A 98 5.00 0.10 -12.42
N HIS A 99 3.69 0.30 -12.38
CA HIS A 99 2.90 0.07 -11.17
C HIS A 99 2.87 -1.39 -10.74
N ILE A 100 2.80 -2.32 -11.69
CA ILE A 100 2.88 -3.76 -11.39
C ILE A 100 4.25 -4.10 -10.78
N GLN A 101 5.33 -3.53 -11.30
CA GLN A 101 6.67 -3.74 -10.75
C GLN A 101 6.79 -3.19 -9.32
N GLU A 102 6.25 -2.00 -9.06
CA GLU A 102 6.20 -1.40 -7.71
C GLU A 102 5.43 -2.32 -6.74
N LEU A 103 4.24 -2.80 -7.12
CA LEU A 103 3.45 -3.71 -6.28
C LEU A 103 4.12 -5.08 -6.05
N ILE A 104 4.92 -5.56 -6.99
CA ILE A 104 5.73 -6.78 -6.80
C ILE A 104 6.84 -6.53 -5.78
N GLN A 105 7.52 -5.37 -5.85
CA GLN A 105 8.56 -5.00 -4.90
C GLN A 105 8.01 -4.83 -3.48
N LEU A 106 6.79 -4.28 -3.37
CA LEU A 106 6.07 -4.15 -2.09
C LEU A 106 5.49 -5.47 -1.57
N GLY A 107 5.62 -6.57 -2.31
CA GLY A 107 5.11 -7.88 -1.92
C GLY A 107 3.58 -8.02 -1.96
N VAL A 108 2.88 -7.06 -2.56
CA VAL A 108 1.41 -7.07 -2.73
C VAL A 108 1.01 -8.03 -3.84
N LEU A 109 1.75 -8.00 -4.95
CA LEU A 109 1.54 -8.89 -6.09
C LEU A 109 2.64 -9.94 -6.17
N ARG A 110 2.25 -11.16 -6.55
CA ARG A 110 3.18 -12.24 -6.84
C ARG A 110 3.02 -12.71 -8.28
N LYS A 111 4.13 -12.99 -8.94
CA LYS A 111 4.11 -13.65 -10.25
C LYS A 111 3.59 -15.08 -10.10
N VAL A 112 2.52 -15.41 -10.81
CA VAL A 112 1.95 -16.76 -10.90
C VAL A 112 2.18 -17.33 -12.29
N GLY A 113 2.29 -18.66 -12.39
CA GLY A 113 2.52 -19.36 -13.65
C GLY A 113 1.23 -19.59 -14.45
N HIS A 114 1.37 -20.10 -15.67
CA HIS A 114 0.25 -20.44 -16.58
C HIS A 114 -0.65 -21.58 -16.06
N ASN A 115 -0.31 -22.20 -14.94
CA ASN A 115 -1.08 -23.28 -14.32
C ASN A 115 -2.27 -22.76 -13.51
N GLU A 116 -2.39 -21.44 -13.33
CA GLU A 116 -3.55 -20.84 -12.66
C GLU A 116 -4.81 -20.97 -13.52
N GLU A 117 -5.85 -21.54 -12.93
CA GLU A 117 -7.09 -21.86 -13.63
C GLU A 117 -8.11 -20.72 -13.59
N VAL A 118 -7.79 -19.63 -12.89
CA VAL A 118 -8.65 -18.44 -12.71
C VAL A 118 -7.88 -17.19 -13.16
N CYS A 119 -8.39 -16.56 -14.23
CA CYS A 119 -7.87 -15.32 -14.80
C CYS A 119 -9.02 -14.33 -15.01
N SER A 120 -8.93 -13.18 -14.34
CA SER A 120 -9.84 -12.05 -14.55
C SER A 120 -9.16 -10.97 -15.38
N PRO A 121 -9.89 -10.32 -16.31
CA PRO A 121 -9.30 -9.28 -17.14
C PRO A 121 -9.06 -8.02 -16.31
N VAL A 122 -7.97 -7.32 -16.64
CA VAL A 122 -7.66 -5.98 -16.13
C VAL A 122 -8.22 -4.94 -17.08
N CYS A 123 -8.82 -3.89 -16.52
CA CYS A 123 -9.27 -2.70 -17.24
C CYS A 123 -8.37 -1.53 -16.87
N VAL A 124 -8.02 -0.74 -17.89
CA VAL A 124 -7.31 0.52 -17.69
C VAL A 124 -8.33 1.64 -17.60
N ILE A 125 -8.23 2.44 -16.55
CA ILE A 125 -9.02 3.66 -16.40
C ILE A 125 -8.09 4.86 -16.38
N HIS A 126 -8.43 5.85 -17.20
CA HIS A 126 -7.72 7.12 -17.26
C HIS A 126 -8.38 8.11 -16.29
N ASN A 127 -7.66 8.57 -15.27
CA ASN A 127 -8.21 9.45 -14.26
C ASN A 127 -7.72 10.90 -14.47
N GLY A 128 -8.26 11.55 -15.52
CA GLY A 128 -7.97 12.94 -15.86
C GLY A 128 -6.49 13.20 -16.13
N ASN A 129 -5.78 13.79 -15.17
CA ASN A 129 -4.37 14.20 -15.27
C ASN A 129 -3.39 13.20 -14.64
N LEU A 130 -3.87 12.18 -13.92
CA LEU A 130 -3.04 11.20 -13.22
C LEU A 130 -3.17 9.82 -13.86
N PHE A 131 -2.10 9.06 -13.70
CA PHE A 131 -1.70 7.81 -14.35
C PHE A 131 -2.83 6.82 -14.67
N ASP A 132 -2.59 6.03 -15.71
CA ASP A 132 -3.45 4.93 -16.13
C ASP A 132 -3.53 3.88 -15.00
N MET A 133 -4.70 3.79 -14.35
CA MET A 133 -4.93 2.93 -13.20
C MET A 133 -5.45 1.56 -13.64
N GLY A 134 -4.89 0.50 -13.04
CA GLY A 134 -5.33 -0.88 -13.26
C GLY A 134 -6.49 -1.26 -12.34
N ILE A 135 -7.62 -1.68 -12.93
CA ILE A 135 -8.78 -2.21 -12.19
C ILE A 135 -9.05 -3.65 -12.62
N ILE A 136 -9.06 -4.57 -11.65
CA ILE A 136 -9.43 -5.97 -11.89
C ILE A 136 -10.95 -6.12 -11.79
N LYS A 137 -11.58 -6.73 -12.80
CA LYS A 137 -13.02 -7.00 -12.80
C LYS A 137 -13.35 -8.31 -12.08
N TYR A 138 -13.80 -8.24 -10.82
CA TYR A 138 -14.19 -9.39 -10.01
C TYR A 138 -15.66 -9.83 -10.12
N ALA A 139 -16.49 -9.14 -10.91
CA ALA A 139 -17.95 -9.35 -10.93
C ALA A 139 -18.39 -10.80 -11.20
N LYS A 140 -17.53 -11.63 -11.80
CA LYS A 140 -17.83 -13.05 -12.04
C LYS A 140 -17.21 -14.01 -11.02
N VAL A 141 -16.14 -13.61 -10.35
CA VAL A 141 -15.54 -14.35 -9.22
C VAL A 141 -16.42 -14.21 -7.98
N MET A 142 -17.01 -13.02 -7.77
CA MET A 142 -17.91 -12.75 -6.66
C MET A 142 -19.23 -12.11 -7.14
N PRO A 143 -20.22 -12.93 -7.54
CA PRO A 143 -21.48 -12.43 -8.12
C PRO A 143 -22.42 -11.74 -7.11
N CYS A 144 -22.21 -11.96 -5.80
CA CYS A 144 -23.08 -11.44 -4.74
C CYS A 144 -22.56 -10.16 -4.06
N THR A 145 -21.31 -9.77 -4.27
CA THR A 145 -20.74 -8.52 -3.73
C THR A 145 -20.91 -7.39 -4.73
N ARG A 146 -21.50 -6.28 -4.28
CA ARG A 146 -21.50 -5.01 -5.03
C ARG A 146 -20.04 -4.56 -5.17
N PHE A 147 -19.47 -4.81 -6.35
CA PHE A 147 -18.23 -4.25 -6.86
C PHE A 147 -17.06 -4.14 -5.85
N LEU A 148 -16.30 -5.22 -5.69
CA LEU A 148 -14.93 -5.09 -5.18
C LEU A 148 -14.04 -4.66 -6.36
N TYR A 149 -13.75 -3.36 -6.43
CA TYR A 149 -12.68 -2.83 -7.27
C TYR A 149 -11.42 -2.77 -6.42
N ILE A 150 -10.47 -3.68 -6.65
CA ILE A 150 -9.12 -3.48 -6.12
C ILE A 150 -8.48 -2.43 -7.02
N CYS A 151 -8.42 -1.23 -6.46
CA CYS A 151 -7.71 -0.08 -7.00
C CYS A 151 -6.21 -0.34 -6.79
N VAL A 152 -5.48 -0.62 -7.85
CA VAL A 152 -4.01 -0.57 -7.81
C VAL A 152 -3.64 0.91 -7.97
N VAL A 153 -3.35 1.57 -6.85
CA VAL A 153 -2.87 2.96 -6.78
C VAL A 153 -1.35 2.95 -6.93
#